data_AF-A0A062U6C5-F1
#
_entry.id   AF-A0A062U6C5-F1
#
_cell.length_a   1.000
_cell.length_b   1.000
_cell.length_c   1.000
_cell.angle_alpha   90.00
_cell.angle_beta   90.00
_cell.angle_gamma   90.00
#
_symmetry.space_group_name_H-M   'P 1'
#
loop_
_entity.id
_entity.type
_entity.pdbx_description
1 polymer ?
#
loop_
_entity_poly.entity_id
_entity_poly.type
_entity_poly.pdbx_seq_one_letter_code
_entity_poly.pdbx_strand_id
1 'polypeptide(L)'
;MSRWTIIILSLMSAVISGGVVGGLFLVFGQHSGANKAVGPDPYGAGSGYRALLNFQCRYGQTKHILMNGVDDNFQVNTPEPSRNSGRLSAYPGHFYNFPVRRQYDEPGQDKVLIDFFEMPPRISSGLFVTRIAEPDRESNDYLALGDLSLPGHNGEFYNPNAFHNQIQTLSDVPGWSRTPDNVFSARLKDIRFKSNDPDRDYGEFREYFDLLSFLQKDDGPVTLEILFYDDTTADFSAMAVCSEPTQPSGLTFAPYKPTNDIRVDFQFLSCNGVWTSPHCNPIYGDRLCSDALPLACFKDTRSSVPTMSTDIPLDVRVFIADFWVGGEIDFTPPVRGDTFGTLSEANAYCAGQLGADWRVLDYHQGGVSAVAAPRSAHAPEDRVWIDIKDQPNGTCWARDTLPSADEALK
;
A
#
# COMPACT_ATOMS: atom_id res chain seq x y z
N MET A 1 16.11 -35.34 50.06
CA MET A 1 15.43 -34.02 49.96
C MET A 1 13.95 -34.27 49.76
N SER A 2 13.09 -33.69 50.60
CA SER A 2 11.66 -34.04 50.62
C SER A 2 10.88 -33.26 49.56
N ARG A 3 9.82 -33.89 49.02
CA ARG A 3 8.94 -33.35 47.97
C ARG A 3 8.28 -32.00 48.30
N TRP A 4 8.34 -31.55 49.55
CA TRP A 4 7.80 -30.27 49.99
C TRP A 4 8.72 -29.07 49.74
N THR A 5 10.04 -29.28 49.59
CA THR A 5 11.00 -28.19 49.38
C THR A 5 11.00 -27.67 47.93
N ILE A 6 10.50 -28.45 46.96
CA ILE A 6 10.47 -28.08 45.53
C ILE A 6 9.27 -27.18 45.19
N ILE A 7 8.17 -27.25 45.94
CA ILE A 7 6.96 -26.45 45.64
C ILE A 7 7.11 -25.00 46.13
N ILE A 8 7.88 -24.74 47.20
CA ILE A 8 8.05 -23.38 47.73
C ILE A 8 9.03 -22.54 46.88
N LEU A 9 9.97 -23.16 46.18
CA LEU A 9 10.88 -22.45 45.26
C LEU A 9 10.23 -22.08 43.91
N SER A 10 9.17 -22.78 43.50
CA SER A 10 8.44 -22.48 42.25
C SER A 10 7.43 -21.34 42.38
N LEU A 11 6.98 -21.02 43.59
CA LEU A 11 6.01 -19.93 43.82
C LEU A 11 6.67 -18.56 44.04
N MET A 12 7.95 -18.50 44.40
CA MET A 12 8.67 -17.22 44.55
C MET A 12 9.29 -16.70 43.23
N SER A 13 9.44 -17.54 42.21
CA SER A 13 9.94 -17.11 40.89
C SER A 13 8.88 -16.41 40.04
N ALA A 14 7.59 -16.67 40.28
CA ALA A 14 6.48 -16.09 39.53
C ALA A 14 6.09 -14.66 39.98
N VAL A 15 6.40 -14.27 41.22
CA VAL A 15 6.02 -12.94 41.76
C VAL A 15 7.08 -11.88 41.47
N ILE A 16 8.36 -12.25 41.35
CA ILE A 16 9.45 -11.30 41.10
C ILE A 16 9.60 -10.98 39.61
N SER A 17 9.25 -11.91 38.71
CA SER A 17 9.31 -11.68 37.26
C SER A 17 8.12 -10.87 36.71
N GLY A 18 6.95 -10.90 37.36
CA GLY A 18 5.81 -10.05 36.99
C GLY A 18 5.96 -8.58 37.37
N GLY A 19 6.63 -8.28 38.50
CA GLY A 19 6.79 -6.90 38.99
C GLY A 19 7.82 -6.07 38.22
N VAL A 20 8.88 -6.70 37.71
CA VAL A 20 9.96 -6.00 37.00
C VAL A 20 9.61 -5.73 35.54
N VAL A 21 8.83 -6.60 34.89
CA VAL A 21 8.36 -6.37 33.51
C VAL A 21 7.27 -5.30 33.47
N GLY A 22 6.34 -5.27 34.44
CA GLY A 22 5.30 -4.23 34.53
C GLY A 22 5.85 -2.82 34.81
N GLY A 23 6.93 -2.71 35.61
CA GLY A 23 7.57 -1.43 35.92
C GLY A 23 8.37 -0.84 34.75
N LEU A 24 9.01 -1.67 33.94
CA LEU A 24 9.81 -1.23 32.79
C LEU A 24 8.93 -0.71 31.63
N PHE A 25 7.74 -1.27 31.41
CA PHE A 25 6.81 -0.73 30.40
C PHE A 25 6.23 0.64 30.78
N LEU A 26 6.05 0.94 32.08
CA LEU A 26 5.53 2.24 32.51
C LEU A 26 6.58 3.37 32.49
N VAL A 27 7.86 3.06 32.67
CA VAL A 27 8.93 4.07 32.66
C VAL A 27 9.38 4.42 31.22
N PHE A 28 9.32 3.50 30.25
CA PHE A 28 9.57 3.82 28.84
C PHE A 28 8.41 4.57 28.16
N GLY A 29 7.18 4.49 28.71
CA GLY A 29 6.03 5.23 28.20
C GLY A 29 6.07 6.75 28.46
N GLN A 30 6.90 7.22 29.39
CA GLN A 30 6.95 8.66 29.75
C GLN A 30 8.14 9.43 29.14
N HIS A 31 9.07 8.76 28.44
CA HIS A 31 10.23 9.41 27.79
C HIS A 31 10.22 9.34 26.26
N SER A 32 9.28 8.62 25.66
CA SER A 32 8.91 8.88 24.27
C SER A 32 8.00 10.11 24.27
N GLY A 33 8.35 11.16 23.52
CA GLY A 33 7.59 12.41 23.42
C GLY A 33 6.21 12.27 22.74
N ALA A 34 5.46 11.21 23.07
CA ALA A 34 4.22 10.78 22.42
C ALA A 34 2.97 11.60 22.84
N ASN A 35 3.11 12.56 23.76
CA ASN A 35 2.04 13.48 24.13
C ASN A 35 2.35 14.92 23.71
N LYS A 36 2.93 15.13 22.52
CA LYS A 36 2.70 16.42 21.86
C LYS A 36 1.20 16.46 21.56
N ALA A 37 0.50 17.43 22.14
CA ALA A 37 -0.86 17.74 21.73
C ALA A 37 -0.83 17.83 20.19
N VAL A 38 -1.53 16.91 19.54
CA VAL A 38 -1.70 16.94 18.09
C VAL A 38 -2.35 18.30 17.84
N GLY A 39 -1.64 19.18 17.11
CA GLY A 39 -2.20 20.47 16.72
C GLY A 39 -3.53 20.25 16.00
N PRO A 40 -4.41 21.27 15.93
CA PRO A 40 -5.63 21.16 15.13
C PRO A 40 -5.25 20.64 13.73
N ASP A 41 -5.97 19.60 13.29
CA ASP A 41 -5.70 18.98 11.99
C ASP A 41 -5.87 20.05 10.90
N PRO A 42 -4.82 20.40 10.14
CA PRO A 42 -4.90 21.47 9.15
C PRO A 42 -5.87 21.16 8.01
N TYR A 43 -6.34 19.91 7.89
CA TYR A 43 -7.29 19.46 6.87
C TYR A 43 -8.74 19.41 7.37
N GLY A 44 -8.97 19.78 8.64
CA GLY A 44 -10.28 19.68 9.27
C GLY A 44 -10.53 18.32 9.93
N ALA A 45 -11.69 18.19 10.59
CA ALA A 45 -12.09 16.97 11.32
C ALA A 45 -13.44 16.41 10.84
N GLY A 46 -13.91 16.87 9.67
CA GLY A 46 -15.18 16.47 9.10
C GLY A 46 -15.22 15.02 8.63
N SER A 47 -16.39 14.62 8.13
CA SER A 47 -16.62 13.23 7.72
C SER A 47 -15.86 12.86 6.44
N GLY A 48 -15.53 13.85 5.61
CA GLY A 48 -14.80 13.68 4.37
C GLY A 48 -13.35 13.32 4.61
N TYR A 49 -12.67 14.07 5.45
CA TYR A 49 -11.30 13.75 5.87
C TYR A 49 -11.22 12.38 6.56
N ARG A 50 -12.22 12.02 7.37
CA ARG A 50 -12.32 10.67 7.95
C ARG A 50 -12.47 9.57 6.89
N ALA A 51 -13.23 9.82 5.82
CA ALA A 51 -13.33 8.87 4.71
C ALA A 51 -11.95 8.62 4.06
N LEU A 52 -11.16 9.68 3.85
CA LEU A 52 -9.79 9.57 3.35
C LEU A 52 -8.89 8.79 4.30
N LEU A 53 -8.95 9.05 5.62
CA LEU A 53 -8.18 8.32 6.63
C LEU A 53 -8.55 6.84 6.70
N ASN A 54 -9.83 6.53 6.57
CA ASN A 54 -10.34 5.16 6.64
C ASN A 54 -10.06 4.34 5.36
N PHE A 55 -9.79 5.00 4.22
CA PHE A 55 -9.39 4.32 3.01
C PHE A 55 -8.07 3.54 3.23
N GLN A 56 -8.12 2.23 2.99
CA GLN A 56 -7.01 1.30 3.22
C GLN A 56 -6.32 0.97 1.90
N CYS A 57 -5.00 1.10 1.88
CA CYS A 57 -4.16 0.58 0.81
C CYS A 57 -3.85 -0.89 1.05
N ARG A 58 -3.47 -1.61 -0.01
CA ARG A 58 -2.92 -2.95 0.16
C ARG A 58 -1.61 -2.84 0.95
N TYR A 59 -1.30 -3.88 1.69
CA TYR A 59 -0.03 -3.96 2.41
C TYR A 59 1.13 -3.81 1.42
N GLY A 60 2.18 -3.09 1.82
CA GLY A 60 3.27 -2.80 0.91
C GLY A 60 3.03 -1.64 -0.06
N GLN A 61 1.96 -0.86 0.07
CA GLN A 61 1.72 0.34 -0.74
C GLN A 61 1.88 1.62 0.09
N THR A 62 2.23 2.73 -0.58
CA THR A 62 2.24 4.05 0.04
C THR A 62 0.89 4.73 -0.15
N LYS A 63 0.27 5.14 0.95
CA LYS A 63 -0.94 5.95 0.95
C LYS A 63 -0.58 7.43 0.86
N HIS A 64 -1.14 8.12 -0.13
CA HIS A 64 -1.05 9.56 -0.29
C HIS A 64 -2.43 10.16 -0.05
N ILE A 65 -2.50 11.21 0.76
CA ILE A 65 -3.71 12.03 0.91
C ILE A 65 -3.39 13.37 0.26
N LEU A 66 -4.12 13.68 -0.81
CA LEU A 66 -4.03 14.92 -1.56
C LEU A 66 -5.31 15.70 -1.30
N MET A 67 -5.22 16.97 -0.93
CA MET A 67 -6.38 17.76 -0.55
C MET A 67 -6.21 19.22 -0.95
N ASN A 68 -7.27 19.78 -1.52
CA ASN A 68 -7.44 21.18 -1.84
C ASN A 68 -8.68 21.70 -1.10
N GLY A 69 -8.63 22.90 -0.52
CA GLY A 69 -9.61 23.36 0.46
C GLY A 69 -9.46 22.70 1.84
N VAL A 70 -10.36 23.00 2.77
CA VAL A 70 -10.40 22.43 4.13
C VAL A 70 -11.76 21.79 4.40
N ASP A 71 -11.80 20.63 5.08
CA ASP A 71 -13.07 20.02 5.51
C ASP A 71 -13.56 20.70 6.79
N ASP A 72 -14.04 21.94 6.67
CA ASP A 72 -14.43 22.80 7.79
C ASP A 72 -15.90 23.25 7.79
N ASN A 73 -16.70 22.74 6.86
CA ASN A 73 -18.12 23.01 6.71
C ASN A 73 -18.39 24.46 6.27
N PHE A 74 -17.72 24.85 5.19
CA PHE A 74 -17.90 26.07 4.42
C PHE A 74 -17.54 27.35 5.18
N GLN A 75 -16.47 27.35 5.99
CA GLN A 75 -16.08 28.54 6.74
C GLN A 75 -15.28 29.53 5.90
N VAL A 76 -16.01 30.43 5.26
CA VAL A 76 -15.52 31.56 4.42
C VAL A 76 -14.48 32.49 5.09
N ASN A 77 -14.22 32.37 6.40
CA ASN A 77 -13.25 33.21 7.10
C ASN A 77 -11.79 32.79 6.86
N THR A 78 -11.56 31.59 6.34
CA THR A 78 -10.23 31.10 5.99
C THR A 78 -10.04 31.23 4.48
N PRO A 79 -8.98 31.90 3.98
CA PRO A 79 -8.73 31.95 2.55
C PRO A 79 -8.33 30.57 2.01
N GLU A 80 -9.11 30.05 1.06
CA GLU A 80 -8.90 28.73 0.45
C GLU A 80 -8.77 28.84 -1.08
N PRO A 81 -7.66 29.43 -1.57
CA PRO A 81 -7.51 29.74 -2.98
C PRO A 81 -7.44 28.47 -3.83
N SER A 82 -8.27 28.40 -4.87
CA SER A 82 -8.12 27.42 -5.94
C SER A 82 -6.83 27.68 -6.72
N ARG A 83 -6.17 26.63 -7.21
CA ARG A 83 -4.93 26.75 -8.00
C ARG A 83 -5.20 26.46 -9.48
N ASN A 84 -4.46 27.14 -10.37
CA ASN A 84 -4.53 26.82 -11.78
C ASN A 84 -3.34 25.97 -12.21
N SER A 85 -3.61 24.91 -12.96
CA SER A 85 -2.52 24.17 -13.59
C SER A 85 -1.87 25.07 -14.65
N GLY A 86 -0.54 24.98 -14.77
CA GLY A 86 0.19 25.65 -15.86
C GLY A 86 -0.31 25.19 -17.23
N ARG A 87 -0.81 23.95 -17.31
CA ARG A 87 -1.41 23.35 -18.51
C ARG A 87 -2.68 24.09 -18.92
N LEU A 88 -3.63 24.27 -18.02
CA LEU A 88 -4.85 25.04 -18.29
C LEU A 88 -4.54 26.50 -18.63
N SER A 89 -3.48 27.05 -18.06
CA SER A 89 -3.05 28.43 -18.32
C SER A 89 -2.44 28.65 -19.71
N ALA A 90 -1.95 27.58 -20.35
CA ALA A 90 -1.29 27.64 -21.64
C ALA A 90 -2.24 27.48 -22.84
N TYR A 91 -3.46 26.99 -22.61
CA TYR A 91 -4.44 26.75 -23.68
C TYR A 91 -5.38 27.95 -23.88
N PRO A 92 -5.36 28.62 -25.04
CA PRO A 92 -6.38 29.59 -25.39
C PRO A 92 -7.71 28.85 -25.64
N GLY A 93 -8.67 28.98 -24.72
CA GLY A 93 -9.94 28.27 -24.79
C GLY A 93 -10.95 28.68 -23.71
N HIS A 94 -12.16 28.11 -23.78
CA HIS A 94 -13.32 28.46 -22.94
C HIS A 94 -13.02 28.38 -21.42
N PHE A 95 -12.28 27.37 -20.95
CA PHE A 95 -11.98 27.21 -19.53
C PHE A 95 -11.00 28.24 -18.97
N TYR A 96 -10.05 28.72 -19.78
CA TYR A 96 -9.12 29.77 -19.38
C TYR A 96 -9.82 31.13 -19.27
N ASN A 97 -10.78 31.39 -20.15
CA ASN A 97 -11.47 32.68 -20.26
C ASN A 97 -12.68 32.83 -19.34
N PHE A 98 -12.93 31.92 -18.39
CA PHE A 98 -13.97 32.13 -17.39
C PHE A 98 -13.65 33.39 -16.57
N PRO A 99 -14.44 34.47 -16.73
CA PRO A 99 -14.11 35.75 -16.14
C PRO A 99 -14.37 35.77 -14.63
N VAL A 100 -15.16 34.82 -14.11
CA VAL A 100 -15.53 34.74 -12.69
C VAL A 100 -15.12 33.38 -12.12
N ARG A 101 -13.91 33.33 -11.58
CA ARG A 101 -13.41 32.19 -10.80
C ARG A 101 -13.71 32.42 -9.33
N ARG A 102 -13.97 31.34 -8.61
CA ARG A 102 -14.16 31.35 -7.15
C ARG A 102 -13.08 30.56 -6.43
N GLN A 103 -13.04 30.73 -5.11
CA GLN A 103 -12.27 29.92 -4.17
C GLN A 103 -13.14 28.82 -3.56
N TYR A 104 -12.55 27.89 -2.80
CA TYR A 104 -13.35 27.02 -1.94
C TYR A 104 -14.12 27.89 -0.93
N ASP A 105 -15.25 27.39 -0.47
CA ASP A 105 -16.24 28.07 0.40
C ASP A 105 -16.94 29.29 -0.19
N GLU A 106 -16.49 29.81 -1.34
CA GLU A 106 -17.05 31.00 -1.94
C GLU A 106 -18.30 30.67 -2.78
N PRO A 107 -19.52 31.05 -2.34
CA PRO A 107 -20.69 30.92 -3.18
C PRO A 107 -20.66 31.95 -4.32
N GLY A 108 -21.47 31.72 -5.36
CA GLY A 108 -21.73 32.76 -6.34
C GLY A 108 -22.35 32.23 -7.63
N GLN A 109 -23.08 33.14 -8.29
CA GLN A 109 -23.76 32.88 -9.55
C GLN A 109 -22.82 32.86 -10.73
N ASP A 110 -23.00 31.87 -11.61
CA ASP A 110 -22.25 31.71 -12.86
C ASP A 110 -20.72 31.68 -12.63
N LYS A 111 -20.29 31.17 -11.46
CA LYS A 111 -18.88 31.05 -11.09
C LYS A 111 -18.35 29.66 -11.36
N VAL A 112 -17.03 29.56 -11.56
CA VAL A 112 -16.36 28.26 -11.68
C VAL A 112 -15.27 28.13 -10.63
N LEU A 113 -15.22 26.97 -9.97
CA LEU A 113 -14.06 26.53 -9.22
C LEU A 113 -13.25 25.60 -10.12
N ILE A 114 -11.97 25.90 -10.33
CA ILE A 114 -11.06 25.01 -11.07
C ILE A 114 -9.82 24.81 -10.21
N ASP A 115 -9.45 23.56 -9.99
CA ASP A 115 -8.21 23.19 -9.30
C ASP A 115 -7.57 21.97 -9.96
N PHE A 116 -6.46 21.49 -9.40
CA PHE A 116 -5.81 20.28 -9.85
C PHE A 116 -5.12 19.53 -8.71
N PHE A 117 -4.82 18.26 -8.98
CA PHE A 117 -3.97 17.41 -8.18
C PHE A 117 -2.74 16.99 -8.99
N GLU A 118 -1.57 17.02 -8.36
CA GLU A 118 -0.38 16.36 -8.86
C GLU A 118 -0.36 14.94 -8.32
N MET A 119 -0.66 13.99 -9.20
CA MET A 119 -0.85 12.61 -8.81
C MET A 119 0.50 11.90 -8.71
N PRO A 120 0.76 11.13 -7.63
CA PRO A 120 1.97 10.33 -7.54
C PRO A 120 2.00 9.29 -8.67
N PRO A 121 3.19 8.82 -9.09
CA PRO A 121 3.28 7.77 -10.08
C PRO A 121 2.77 6.43 -9.52
N ARG A 122 2.51 5.47 -10.43
CA ARG A 122 2.18 4.07 -10.10
C ARG A 122 0.99 3.89 -9.14
N ILE A 123 -0.08 4.65 -9.37
CA ILE A 123 -1.32 4.52 -8.60
C ILE A 123 -1.95 3.16 -8.90
N SER A 124 -2.34 2.44 -7.86
CA SER A 124 -2.96 1.12 -7.94
C SER A 124 -4.44 1.13 -7.55
N SER A 125 -4.84 2.10 -6.72
CA SER A 125 -6.21 2.30 -6.26
C SER A 125 -6.37 3.69 -5.63
N GLY A 126 -7.61 4.12 -5.43
CA GLY A 126 -7.89 5.33 -4.68
C GLY A 126 -9.37 5.60 -4.43
N LEU A 127 -9.60 6.64 -3.64
CA LEU A 127 -10.91 7.20 -3.29
C LEU A 127 -10.87 8.71 -3.55
N PHE A 128 -11.83 9.21 -4.32
CA PHE A 128 -12.11 10.64 -4.44
C PHE A 128 -13.19 11.03 -3.42
N VAL A 129 -13.03 12.18 -2.78
CA VAL A 129 -13.93 12.71 -1.76
C VAL A 129 -14.06 14.22 -1.95
N THR A 130 -15.28 14.75 -1.91
CA THR A 130 -15.55 16.19 -1.89
C THR A 130 -16.79 16.48 -1.06
N ARG A 131 -16.84 17.63 -0.40
CA ARG A 131 -18.09 18.17 0.17
C ARG A 131 -18.54 19.34 -0.68
N ILE A 132 -19.80 19.30 -1.08
CA ILE A 132 -20.44 20.36 -1.88
C ILE A 132 -21.78 20.76 -1.26
N ALA A 133 -22.10 22.04 -1.33
CA ALA A 133 -23.42 22.56 -1.02
C ALA A 133 -24.18 22.68 -2.34
N GLU A 134 -25.24 21.88 -2.48
CA GLU A 134 -26.12 21.95 -3.65
C GLU A 134 -26.89 23.27 -3.60
N PRO A 135 -26.93 24.04 -4.69
CA PRO A 135 -27.77 25.22 -4.75
C PRO A 135 -29.24 24.82 -4.84
N ASP A 136 -30.11 25.63 -4.21
CA ASP A 136 -31.54 25.33 -4.10
C ASP A 136 -32.31 25.33 -5.45
N ARG A 137 -31.68 25.66 -6.61
CA ARG A 137 -32.48 26.12 -7.76
C ARG A 137 -32.18 25.70 -9.21
N GLU A 138 -31.04 25.14 -9.63
CA GLU A 138 -30.86 24.84 -11.08
C GLU A 138 -30.17 23.50 -11.38
N SER A 139 -30.55 22.88 -12.50
CA SER A 139 -30.16 21.52 -12.91
C SER A 139 -28.91 21.45 -13.80
N ASN A 140 -28.17 22.55 -13.95
CA ASN A 140 -27.03 22.67 -14.86
C ASN A 140 -25.66 22.61 -14.16
N ASP A 141 -25.61 22.64 -12.83
CA ASP A 141 -24.40 22.43 -12.04
C ASP A 141 -23.80 21.04 -12.26
N TYR A 142 -22.49 20.99 -12.55
CA TYR A 142 -21.80 19.73 -12.77
C TYR A 142 -20.40 19.71 -12.15
N LEU A 143 -19.98 18.49 -11.85
CA LEU A 143 -18.61 18.15 -11.47
C LEU A 143 -17.91 17.56 -12.70
N ALA A 144 -16.67 18.00 -12.96
CA ALA A 144 -15.78 17.36 -13.91
C ALA A 144 -14.44 16.96 -13.29
N LEU A 145 -13.93 15.79 -13.69
CA LEU A 145 -12.64 15.23 -13.24
C LEU A 145 -11.91 14.62 -14.43
N GLY A 146 -10.70 15.08 -14.74
CA GLY A 146 -9.91 14.50 -15.83
C GLY A 146 -8.84 15.44 -16.38
N ASP A 147 -8.50 15.26 -17.65
CA ASP A 147 -7.63 16.18 -18.38
C ASP A 147 -8.47 17.28 -19.02
N LEU A 148 -8.66 18.40 -18.32
CA LEU A 148 -9.48 19.51 -18.78
C LEU A 148 -8.76 20.43 -19.79
N SER A 149 -7.48 20.16 -20.08
CA SER A 149 -6.68 20.96 -21.01
C SER A 149 -6.94 20.65 -22.48
N LEU A 150 -7.54 19.50 -22.77
CA LEU A 150 -7.83 19.08 -24.15
C LEU A 150 -9.12 19.75 -24.66
N PRO A 151 -9.10 20.37 -25.85
CA PRO A 151 -10.28 21.02 -26.39
C PRO A 151 -11.39 19.99 -26.62
N GLY A 152 -12.59 20.29 -26.12
CA GLY A 152 -13.78 19.53 -26.49
C GLY A 152 -14.02 19.62 -28.00
N HIS A 153 -14.60 18.57 -28.58
CA HIS A 153 -15.00 18.58 -29.98
C HIS A 153 -16.01 19.71 -30.22
N ASN A 154 -15.74 20.56 -31.23
CA ASN A 154 -16.67 21.60 -31.71
C ASN A 154 -17.07 22.70 -30.71
N GLY A 155 -16.29 22.95 -29.64
CA GLY A 155 -16.59 23.99 -28.66
C GLY A 155 -17.69 23.60 -27.67
N GLU A 156 -18.09 22.32 -27.63
CA GLU A 156 -18.94 21.79 -26.58
C GLU A 156 -18.16 21.60 -25.28
N PHE A 157 -18.84 21.75 -24.14
CA PHE A 157 -18.31 21.49 -22.79
C PHE A 157 -17.91 20.02 -22.55
N TYR A 158 -18.16 19.14 -23.52
CA TYR A 158 -17.89 17.73 -23.42
C TYR A 158 -16.41 17.44 -23.72
N ASN A 159 -15.64 17.18 -22.67
CA ASN A 159 -14.27 16.72 -22.81
C ASN A 159 -14.24 15.19 -22.67
N PRO A 160 -13.84 14.46 -23.72
CA PRO A 160 -13.79 13.00 -23.66
C PRO A 160 -12.76 12.47 -22.64
N ASN A 161 -11.84 13.30 -22.16
CA ASN A 161 -10.81 12.90 -21.20
C ASN A 161 -11.19 13.28 -19.77
N ALA A 162 -12.47 13.59 -19.54
CA ALA A 162 -13.00 13.87 -18.21
C ALA A 162 -14.32 13.14 -17.96
N PHE A 163 -14.48 12.75 -16.70
CA PHE A 163 -15.78 12.50 -16.11
C PHE A 163 -16.57 13.80 -16.08
N HIS A 164 -17.86 13.74 -16.40
CA HIS A 164 -18.80 14.86 -16.29
C HIS A 164 -20.13 14.33 -15.76
N ASN A 165 -20.64 14.90 -14.67
CA ASN A 165 -21.98 14.58 -14.18
C ASN A 165 -22.64 15.74 -13.47
N GLN A 166 -23.97 15.84 -13.59
CA GLN A 166 -24.75 16.82 -12.84
C GLN A 166 -24.67 16.51 -11.35
N ILE A 167 -24.47 17.54 -10.54
CA ILE A 167 -24.28 17.38 -9.10
C ILE A 167 -25.53 16.79 -8.44
N GLN A 168 -26.72 17.22 -8.87
CA GLN A 168 -28.00 16.72 -8.36
C GLN A 168 -28.20 15.21 -8.57
N THR A 169 -27.62 14.64 -9.63
CA THR A 169 -27.72 13.22 -9.95
C THR A 169 -26.48 12.43 -9.57
N LEU A 170 -25.48 13.07 -8.95
CA LEU A 170 -24.19 12.45 -8.68
C LEU A 170 -24.30 11.22 -7.78
N SER A 171 -25.22 11.24 -6.80
CA SER A 171 -25.51 10.08 -5.94
C SER A 171 -26.23 8.93 -6.64
N ASP A 172 -26.85 9.18 -7.80
CA ASP A 172 -27.52 8.15 -8.60
C ASP A 172 -26.54 7.46 -9.56
N VAL A 173 -25.34 8.03 -9.75
CA VAL A 173 -24.29 7.44 -10.57
C VAL A 173 -23.74 6.20 -9.85
N PRO A 174 -23.68 5.03 -10.53
CA PRO A 174 -23.14 3.81 -9.92
C PRO A 174 -21.74 4.01 -9.34
N GLY A 175 -21.55 3.62 -8.08
CA GLY A 175 -20.28 3.71 -7.36
C GLY A 175 -20.04 5.01 -6.59
N TRP A 176 -20.89 6.02 -6.80
CA TRP A 176 -20.92 7.21 -5.95
C TRP A 176 -21.74 6.97 -4.69
N SER A 177 -21.35 7.66 -3.63
CA SER A 177 -22.06 7.67 -2.35
C SER A 177 -22.13 9.09 -1.83
N ARG A 178 -23.20 9.41 -1.10
CA ARG A 178 -23.43 10.70 -0.46
C ARG A 178 -23.76 10.48 1.01
N THR A 179 -23.08 11.19 1.88
CA THR A 179 -23.39 11.23 3.32
C THR A 179 -24.46 12.29 3.64
N PRO A 180 -25.08 12.28 4.84
CA PRO A 180 -26.03 13.31 5.24
C PRO A 180 -25.46 14.74 5.31
N ASP A 181 -24.14 14.89 5.49
CA ASP A 181 -23.42 16.18 5.48
C ASP A 181 -22.87 16.53 4.09
N ASN A 182 -23.49 16.01 3.03
CA ASN A 182 -23.18 16.28 1.62
C ASN A 182 -21.73 16.00 1.23
N VAL A 183 -21.11 14.99 1.85
CA VAL A 183 -19.85 14.44 1.38
C VAL A 183 -20.13 13.40 0.31
N PHE A 184 -19.62 13.66 -0.88
CA PHE A 184 -19.66 12.75 -2.01
C PHE A 184 -18.34 12.00 -2.09
N SER A 185 -18.43 10.69 -2.34
CA SER A 185 -17.23 9.89 -2.57
C SER A 185 -17.46 8.76 -3.56
N ALA A 186 -16.41 8.43 -4.31
CA ALA A 186 -16.38 7.33 -5.25
C ALA A 186 -14.97 6.77 -5.35
N ARG A 187 -14.84 5.45 -5.54
CA ARG A 187 -13.53 4.87 -5.85
C ARG A 187 -13.12 5.31 -7.26
N LEU A 188 -11.83 5.51 -7.49
CA LEU A 188 -11.34 5.99 -8.79
C LEU A 188 -11.73 5.07 -9.96
N LYS A 189 -11.78 3.76 -9.73
CA LYS A 189 -12.23 2.76 -10.73
C LYS A 189 -13.73 2.83 -11.07
N ASP A 190 -14.52 3.47 -10.21
CA ASP A 190 -15.98 3.58 -10.37
C ASP A 190 -16.37 4.93 -11.02
N ILE A 191 -15.44 5.89 -11.11
CA ILE A 191 -15.62 7.17 -11.81
C ILE A 191 -15.37 6.95 -13.31
N ARG A 192 -16.42 6.60 -14.06
CA ARG A 192 -16.34 6.24 -15.48
C ARG A 192 -16.47 7.46 -16.38
N PHE A 193 -15.62 7.59 -17.40
CA PHE A 193 -15.68 8.71 -18.35
C PHE A 193 -16.79 8.60 -19.41
N LYS A 194 -17.67 7.61 -19.27
CA LYS A 194 -18.81 7.45 -20.17
C LYS A 194 -19.77 8.62 -20.05
N SER A 195 -20.08 9.22 -21.20
CA SER A 195 -21.36 9.86 -21.40
C SER A 195 -22.46 8.83 -21.06
N ASN A 196 -23.41 9.18 -20.19
CA ASN A 196 -24.61 8.37 -19.97
C ASN A 196 -25.50 8.29 -21.24
N ASP A 197 -25.13 8.98 -22.31
CA ASP A 197 -25.73 8.91 -23.64
C ASP A 197 -24.86 7.99 -24.55
N PRO A 198 -25.30 6.73 -24.80
CA PRO A 198 -24.60 5.78 -25.67
C PRO A 198 -24.56 6.22 -27.15
N ASP A 199 -25.40 7.17 -27.57
CA ASP A 199 -25.37 7.73 -28.93
C ASP A 199 -24.30 8.83 -29.07
N ARG A 200 -23.75 9.31 -27.94
CA ARG A 200 -22.62 10.25 -27.85
C ARG A 200 -21.33 9.62 -27.33
N ASP A 201 -21.28 8.30 -27.21
CA ASP A 201 -20.03 7.55 -27.06
C ASP A 201 -19.33 7.59 -28.43
N TYR A 202 -18.89 8.79 -28.83
CA TYR A 202 -18.12 9.01 -30.05
C TYR A 202 -17.00 7.99 -30.00
N GLY A 203 -16.97 7.08 -30.98
CA GLY A 203 -16.06 5.94 -31.09
C GLY A 203 -14.59 6.30 -31.26
N GLU A 204 -14.13 7.34 -30.56
CA GLU A 204 -12.73 7.63 -30.35
C GLU A 204 -12.18 6.64 -29.33
N PHE A 205 -11.17 5.92 -29.79
CA PHE A 205 -10.38 4.96 -29.06
C PHE A 205 -9.80 5.59 -27.78
N ARG A 206 -10.53 5.49 -26.66
CA ARG A 206 -9.94 5.71 -25.35
C ARG A 206 -9.27 4.42 -24.90
N GLU A 207 -8.00 4.52 -24.50
CA GLU A 207 -7.27 3.41 -23.89
C GLU A 207 -7.75 3.15 -22.44
N TYR A 208 -8.56 4.04 -21.89
CA TYR A 208 -9.04 4.02 -20.50
C TYR A 208 -10.56 4.26 -20.42
N PHE A 209 -11.18 3.68 -19.40
CA PHE A 209 -12.64 3.67 -19.20
C PHE A 209 -13.09 4.42 -17.94
N ASP A 210 -12.18 4.61 -17.00
CA ASP A 210 -12.41 5.18 -15.69
C ASP A 210 -11.23 6.04 -15.24
N LEU A 211 -11.42 6.77 -14.15
CA LEU A 211 -10.42 7.69 -13.63
C LEU A 211 -9.15 6.96 -13.17
N LEU A 212 -9.26 5.73 -12.65
CA LEU A 212 -8.08 4.96 -12.24
C LEU A 212 -7.21 4.59 -13.45
N SER A 213 -7.82 4.06 -14.51
CA SER A 213 -7.12 3.71 -15.76
C SER A 213 -6.53 4.93 -16.45
N PHE A 214 -7.20 6.10 -16.39
CA PHE A 214 -6.61 7.36 -16.83
C PHE A 214 -5.34 7.74 -16.07
N LEU A 215 -5.35 7.57 -14.74
CA LEU A 215 -4.19 7.87 -13.89
C LEU A 215 -3.05 6.85 -14.01
N GLN A 216 -3.33 5.68 -14.58
CA GLN A 216 -2.37 4.60 -14.82
C GLN A 216 -1.79 4.59 -16.24
N LYS A 217 -2.25 5.48 -17.13
CA LYS A 217 -1.85 5.46 -18.55
C LYS A 217 -0.35 5.68 -18.75
N ASP A 218 0.28 6.43 -17.84
CA ASP A 218 1.70 6.75 -17.86
C ASP A 218 2.30 6.38 -16.49
N ASP A 219 3.54 5.88 -16.48
CA ASP A 219 4.30 5.63 -15.23
C ASP A 219 4.74 6.93 -14.52
N GLY A 220 4.51 8.09 -15.14
CA GLY A 220 4.90 9.40 -14.65
C GLY A 220 3.82 10.10 -13.79
N PRO A 221 4.16 11.26 -13.21
CA PRO A 221 3.17 12.12 -12.55
C PRO A 221 2.08 12.55 -13.53
N VAL A 222 0.83 12.42 -13.13
CA VAL A 222 -0.34 12.86 -13.91
C VAL A 222 -0.93 14.09 -13.23
N THR A 223 -1.19 15.15 -14.00
CA THR A 223 -2.03 16.25 -13.52
C THR A 223 -3.49 15.87 -13.73
N LEU A 224 -4.26 15.85 -12.65
CA LEU A 224 -5.70 15.68 -12.70
C LEU A 224 -6.38 16.99 -12.38
N GLU A 225 -7.17 17.53 -13.31
CA GLU A 225 -7.94 18.74 -13.06
C GLU A 225 -9.34 18.42 -12.56
N ILE A 226 -9.83 19.30 -11.70
CA ILE A 226 -11.20 19.28 -11.16
C ILE A 226 -11.89 20.59 -11.48
N LEU A 227 -13.17 20.51 -11.80
CA LEU A 227 -14.02 21.66 -12.04
C LEU A 227 -15.37 21.47 -11.37
N PHE A 228 -15.79 22.48 -10.60
CA PHE A 228 -17.18 22.64 -10.16
C PHE A 228 -17.78 23.84 -10.90
N TYR A 229 -18.85 23.58 -11.64
CA TYR A 229 -19.48 24.58 -12.49
C TYR A 229 -20.67 25.24 -11.79
N ASP A 230 -20.87 26.52 -12.09
CA ASP A 230 -22.01 27.35 -11.74
C ASP A 230 -22.18 27.63 -10.24
N ASP A 231 -23.36 27.39 -9.66
CA ASP A 231 -23.73 27.84 -8.32
C ASP A 231 -23.13 26.98 -7.18
N THR A 232 -22.54 25.82 -7.50
CA THR A 232 -22.05 24.85 -6.51
C THR A 232 -20.91 25.36 -5.63
N THR A 233 -21.16 25.60 -4.35
CA THR A 233 -20.07 25.80 -3.39
C THR A 233 -19.40 24.48 -3.05
N ALA A 234 -18.07 24.41 -3.16
CA ALA A 234 -17.27 23.28 -2.68
C ALA A 234 -16.48 23.70 -1.43
N ASP A 235 -16.52 22.88 -0.40
CA ASP A 235 -15.76 23.03 0.86
C ASP A 235 -14.33 22.56 0.62
N PHE A 236 -14.20 21.32 0.11
CA PHE A 236 -12.92 20.76 -0.26
C PHE A 236 -13.07 19.74 -1.38
N SER A 237 -11.95 19.42 -1.99
CA SER A 237 -11.79 18.26 -2.86
C SER A 237 -10.52 17.52 -2.46
N ALA A 238 -10.61 16.20 -2.37
CA ALA A 238 -9.50 15.39 -1.90
C ALA A 238 -9.48 13.98 -2.52
N MET A 239 -8.30 13.35 -2.43
CA MET A 239 -8.07 11.99 -2.85
C MET A 239 -7.22 11.25 -1.83
N ALA A 240 -7.58 10.00 -1.55
CA ALA A 240 -6.70 9.04 -0.92
C ALA A 240 -6.27 8.04 -2.00
N VAL A 241 -5.00 8.01 -2.37
CA VAL A 241 -4.48 7.11 -3.42
C VAL A 241 -3.37 6.21 -2.89
N CYS A 242 -3.31 5.01 -3.43
CA CYS A 242 -2.31 4.01 -3.07
C CYS A 242 -1.34 3.83 -4.23
N SER A 243 -0.06 4.15 -4.02
CA SER A 243 0.98 3.91 -5.01
C SER A 243 1.79 2.66 -4.70
N GLU A 244 2.20 1.96 -5.73
CA GLU A 244 3.21 0.90 -5.61
C GLU A 244 4.59 1.51 -5.30
N PRO A 245 5.53 0.74 -4.71
CA PRO A 245 6.90 1.18 -4.53
C PRO A 245 7.54 1.57 -5.87
N THR A 246 8.28 2.68 -5.91
CA THR A 246 8.94 3.14 -7.14
C THR A 246 10.01 2.18 -7.64
N GLN A 247 10.67 1.46 -6.72
CA GLN A 247 11.65 0.42 -7.02
C GLN A 247 11.16 -0.92 -6.46
N PRO A 248 11.02 -1.96 -7.31
CA PRO A 248 10.63 -3.29 -6.82
C PRO A 248 11.73 -3.86 -5.93
N SER A 249 11.34 -4.35 -4.76
CA SER A 249 12.24 -4.98 -3.81
C SER A 249 11.66 -6.31 -3.35
N GLY A 250 12.54 -7.26 -3.08
CA GLY A 250 12.20 -8.58 -2.57
C GLY A 250 12.70 -8.76 -1.16
N LEU A 251 12.07 -9.70 -0.47
CA LEU A 251 12.47 -10.16 0.85
C LEU A 251 13.68 -11.08 0.74
N THR A 252 14.62 -10.91 1.66
CA THR A 252 15.75 -11.82 1.78
C THR A 252 15.96 -12.28 3.23
N PHE A 253 16.53 -13.47 3.38
CA PHE A 253 17.09 -13.92 4.65
C PHE A 253 18.60 -13.85 4.63
N ALA A 254 19.20 -13.72 5.81
CA ALA A 254 20.62 -13.87 6.03
C ALA A 254 20.89 -15.14 6.85
N PRO A 255 22.03 -15.82 6.65
CA PRO A 255 22.48 -16.88 7.53
C PRO A 255 22.56 -16.37 8.96
N TYR A 256 22.03 -17.17 9.87
CA TYR A 256 22.11 -16.91 11.29
C TYR A 256 23.05 -17.92 11.94
N LYS A 257 23.98 -17.43 12.75
CA LYS A 257 24.89 -18.27 13.55
C LYS A 257 24.54 -18.04 15.02
N PRO A 258 23.69 -18.89 15.64
CA PRO A 258 23.26 -18.69 17.02
C PRO A 258 24.43 -18.66 18.01
N THR A 259 25.52 -19.39 17.74
CA THR A 259 26.78 -19.31 18.50
C THR A 259 27.98 -19.68 17.61
N ASN A 260 29.19 -19.24 17.98
CA ASN A 260 30.43 -19.50 17.22
C ASN A 260 30.94 -20.95 17.32
N ASP A 261 30.48 -21.72 18.31
CA ASP A 261 31.10 -23.02 18.68
C ASP A 261 30.24 -24.25 18.37
N ILE A 262 28.99 -24.08 17.94
CA ILE A 262 28.13 -25.24 17.65
C ILE A 262 28.35 -25.67 16.20
N ARG A 263 29.13 -26.74 16.01
CA ARG A 263 29.08 -27.57 14.79
C ARG A 263 27.75 -28.31 14.74
N VAL A 264 26.67 -27.58 14.49
CA VAL A 264 25.38 -28.20 14.21
C VAL A 264 25.33 -28.56 12.74
N ASP A 265 24.80 -29.74 12.43
CA ASP A 265 24.44 -30.17 11.08
C ASP A 265 23.15 -29.48 10.60
N PHE A 266 22.93 -28.24 11.05
CA PHE A 266 21.77 -27.42 10.72
C PHE A 266 22.21 -26.13 10.04
N GLN A 267 21.32 -25.61 9.21
CA GLN A 267 21.41 -24.26 8.68
C GLN A 267 20.25 -23.42 9.19
N PHE A 268 20.55 -22.17 9.50
CA PHE A 268 19.59 -21.19 9.95
C PHE A 268 19.63 -20.02 8.99
N LEU A 269 18.45 -19.62 8.54
CA LEU A 269 18.28 -18.38 7.81
C LEU A 269 17.28 -17.55 8.61
N SER A 270 17.54 -16.26 8.75
CA SER A 270 16.60 -15.36 9.42
C SER A 270 16.65 -13.96 8.84
N CYS A 271 15.57 -13.24 9.07
CA CYS A 271 15.41 -11.83 8.72
C CYS A 271 16.56 -10.95 9.25
N ASN A 272 17.02 -11.26 10.47
CA ASN A 272 17.97 -10.48 11.25
C ASN A 272 19.22 -11.29 11.60
N GLY A 273 19.64 -12.20 10.71
CA GLY A 273 20.74 -13.13 10.96
C GLY A 273 22.09 -12.44 11.18
N VAL A 274 22.25 -11.25 10.60
CA VAL A 274 23.46 -10.44 10.63
C VAL A 274 23.13 -9.04 11.17
N TRP A 275 23.56 -8.74 12.39
CA TRP A 275 23.26 -7.47 13.08
C TRP A 275 23.83 -6.21 12.38
N THR A 276 24.81 -6.39 11.50
CA THR A 276 25.42 -5.30 10.71
C THR A 276 24.74 -5.10 9.35
N SER A 277 23.85 -6.00 8.95
CA SER A 277 23.06 -5.87 7.72
C SER A 277 21.80 -5.04 8.00
N PRO A 278 21.25 -4.33 7.00
CA PRO A 278 19.87 -3.84 7.07
C PRO A 278 18.92 -4.96 7.51
N HIS A 279 17.95 -4.61 8.35
CA HIS A 279 16.86 -5.51 8.73
C HIS A 279 16.10 -5.95 7.49
N CYS A 280 15.67 -7.22 7.43
CA CYS A 280 14.76 -7.61 6.38
C CYS A 280 13.42 -6.87 6.55
N ASN A 281 12.69 -6.71 5.45
CA ASN A 281 11.44 -5.97 5.45
C ASN A 281 10.39 -6.81 4.72
N PRO A 282 9.56 -7.58 5.44
CA PRO A 282 8.54 -8.42 4.81
C PRO A 282 7.45 -7.60 4.10
N ILE A 283 7.34 -6.30 4.38
CA ILE A 283 6.26 -5.44 3.87
C ILE A 283 6.51 -5.01 2.42
N TYR A 284 7.72 -4.50 2.15
CA TYR A 284 8.07 -3.90 0.85
C TYR A 284 9.32 -4.55 0.24
N GLY A 285 9.87 -5.60 0.87
CA GLY A 285 11.19 -6.13 0.54
C GLY A 285 12.31 -5.27 1.14
N ASP A 286 13.49 -5.88 1.28
CA ASP A 286 14.70 -5.24 1.82
C ASP A 286 15.83 -5.12 0.81
N ARG A 287 15.66 -5.72 -0.37
CA ARG A 287 16.68 -5.75 -1.40
C ARG A 287 16.08 -5.50 -2.78
N LEU A 288 16.74 -4.68 -3.59
CA LEU A 288 16.27 -4.39 -4.95
C LEU A 288 16.25 -5.67 -5.80
N CYS A 289 15.17 -5.89 -6.54
CA CYS A 289 15.03 -7.08 -7.37
C CYS A 289 16.07 -7.16 -8.50
N SER A 290 16.71 -6.04 -8.82
CA SER A 290 17.83 -5.99 -9.77
C SER A 290 19.13 -6.61 -9.24
N ASP A 291 19.23 -6.88 -7.94
CA ASP A 291 20.44 -7.44 -7.33
C ASP A 291 20.54 -8.94 -7.56
N ALA A 292 21.75 -9.43 -7.82
CA ALA A 292 22.02 -10.85 -7.98
C ALA A 292 22.34 -11.50 -6.61
N LEU A 293 21.44 -12.36 -6.12
CA LEU A 293 21.63 -13.15 -4.90
C LEU A 293 21.23 -14.61 -5.16
N PRO A 294 21.79 -15.58 -4.41
CA PRO A 294 21.29 -16.96 -4.43
C PRO A 294 19.80 -17.02 -4.08
N LEU A 295 19.04 -17.91 -4.72
CA LEU A 295 17.72 -18.30 -4.25
C LEU A 295 17.88 -19.37 -3.17
N ALA A 296 17.21 -19.19 -2.03
CA ALA A 296 17.00 -20.30 -1.11
C ALA A 296 15.85 -21.16 -1.64
N CYS A 297 16.16 -22.41 -1.93
CA CYS A 297 15.21 -23.41 -2.39
C CYS A 297 14.91 -24.40 -1.27
N PHE A 298 13.70 -24.91 -1.24
CA PHE A 298 13.19 -25.83 -0.24
C PHE A 298 12.66 -27.10 -0.90
N LYS A 299 12.97 -28.24 -0.28
CA LYS A 299 12.42 -29.55 -0.60
C LYS A 299 11.74 -30.12 0.64
N ASP A 300 10.44 -30.36 0.54
CA ASP A 300 9.69 -30.99 1.63
C ASP A 300 10.03 -32.48 1.73
N THR A 301 10.72 -32.87 2.80
CA THR A 301 11.04 -34.27 3.10
C THR A 301 10.18 -34.83 4.23
N ARG A 302 9.25 -34.04 4.79
CA ARG A 302 8.44 -34.36 5.96
C ARG A 302 9.27 -34.86 7.13
N SER A 303 10.46 -34.28 7.31
CA SER A 303 11.39 -34.64 8.37
C SER A 303 10.92 -34.10 9.71
N SER A 304 10.87 -34.95 10.73
CA SER A 304 10.62 -34.51 12.11
C SER A 304 11.76 -33.63 12.62
N VAL A 305 11.47 -32.77 13.60
CA VAL A 305 12.51 -32.08 14.37
C VAL A 305 13.48 -33.13 14.90
N PRO A 306 14.79 -32.98 14.67
CA PRO A 306 15.77 -34.00 15.04
C PRO A 306 15.91 -34.09 16.56
N THR A 307 16.17 -35.30 17.05
CA THR A 307 16.55 -35.50 18.45
C THR A 307 17.91 -34.85 18.68
N MET A 308 17.91 -33.73 19.41
CA MET A 308 19.12 -32.96 19.70
C MET A 308 19.83 -33.47 20.94
N SER A 309 21.17 -33.54 20.90
CA SER A 309 21.99 -33.82 22.09
C SER A 309 21.70 -32.81 23.20
N THR A 310 21.79 -33.26 24.45
CA THR A 310 21.72 -32.40 25.64
C THR A 310 22.89 -31.42 25.73
N ASP A 311 23.96 -31.63 24.96
CA ASP A 311 25.11 -30.72 24.89
C ASP A 311 24.81 -29.45 24.08
N ILE A 312 23.74 -29.45 23.29
CA ILE A 312 23.26 -28.25 22.60
C ILE A 312 22.50 -27.38 23.64
N PRO A 313 22.84 -26.09 23.79
CA PRO A 313 22.15 -25.17 24.69
C PRO A 313 20.63 -25.20 24.51
N LEU A 314 19.88 -25.12 25.62
CA LEU A 314 18.43 -25.28 25.63
C LEU A 314 17.73 -24.24 24.74
N ASP A 315 18.18 -23.00 24.78
CA ASP A 315 17.71 -21.90 23.94
C ASP A 315 17.89 -22.20 22.45
N VAL A 316 19.05 -22.74 22.04
CA VAL A 316 19.29 -23.16 20.65
C VAL A 316 18.39 -24.32 20.27
N ARG A 317 18.15 -25.29 21.17
CA ARG A 317 17.24 -26.41 20.92
C ARG A 317 15.79 -25.96 20.74
N VAL A 318 15.33 -25.03 21.58
CA VAL A 318 13.99 -24.43 21.46
C VAL A 318 13.89 -23.67 20.14
N PHE A 319 14.88 -22.85 19.80
CA PHE A 319 14.92 -22.14 18.51
C PHE A 319 14.84 -23.10 17.32
N ILE A 320 15.65 -24.17 17.29
CA ILE A 320 15.60 -25.17 16.20
C ILE A 320 14.18 -25.77 16.10
N ALA A 321 13.57 -26.12 17.23
CA ALA A 321 12.24 -26.72 17.24
C ALA A 321 11.16 -25.74 16.76
N ASP A 322 11.23 -24.48 17.17
CA ASP A 322 10.28 -23.43 16.80
C ASP A 322 10.37 -23.06 15.32
N PHE A 323 11.58 -23.13 14.74
CA PHE A 323 11.85 -22.71 13.35
C PHE A 323 12.02 -23.86 12.34
N TRP A 324 11.76 -25.10 12.75
CA TRP A 324 11.99 -26.27 11.91
C TRP A 324 11.04 -26.32 10.71
N VAL A 325 11.60 -26.34 9.50
CA VAL A 325 10.79 -26.30 8.26
C VAL A 325 10.24 -27.65 7.81
N GLY A 326 10.71 -28.76 8.39
CA GLY A 326 10.29 -30.11 8.01
C GLY A 326 10.90 -30.64 6.71
N GLY A 327 11.91 -29.97 6.15
CA GLY A 327 12.52 -30.30 4.87
C GLY A 327 13.98 -29.87 4.77
N GLU A 328 14.53 -29.96 3.56
CA GLU A 328 15.88 -29.53 3.23
C GLU A 328 15.85 -28.13 2.59
N ILE A 329 16.90 -27.35 2.82
CA ILE A 329 17.09 -26.04 2.18
C ILE A 329 18.46 -26.04 1.49
N ASP A 330 18.50 -25.64 0.23
CA ASP A 330 19.73 -25.50 -0.56
C ASP A 330 19.70 -24.21 -1.38
N PHE A 331 20.79 -23.88 -2.05
CA PHE A 331 21.00 -22.56 -2.66
C PHE A 331 21.40 -22.68 -4.13
N THR A 332 20.83 -21.83 -4.97
CA THR A 332 21.23 -21.71 -6.37
C THR A 332 22.48 -20.84 -6.52
N PRO A 333 23.13 -20.81 -7.69
CA PRO A 333 23.99 -19.69 -8.06
C PRO A 333 23.26 -18.34 -7.96
N PRO A 334 23.96 -17.22 -7.74
CA PRO A 334 23.34 -15.90 -7.71
C PRO A 334 22.57 -15.56 -8.98
N VAL A 335 21.35 -15.05 -8.82
CA VAL A 335 20.44 -14.66 -9.91
C VAL A 335 19.71 -13.38 -9.52
N ARG A 336 19.38 -12.54 -10.51
CA ARG A 336 18.59 -11.33 -10.26
C ARG A 336 17.15 -11.71 -9.94
N GLY A 337 16.58 -11.13 -8.90
CA GLY A 337 15.20 -11.40 -8.48
C GLY A 337 14.18 -11.10 -9.59
N ASP A 338 14.41 -10.04 -10.36
CA ASP A 338 13.59 -9.63 -11.51
C ASP A 338 13.82 -10.46 -12.80
N THR A 339 14.59 -11.55 -12.72
CA THR A 339 14.68 -12.53 -13.82
C THR A 339 13.39 -13.35 -13.96
N PHE A 340 12.62 -13.46 -12.88
CA PHE A 340 11.39 -14.26 -12.83
C PHE A 340 10.18 -13.33 -12.90
N GLY A 341 9.33 -13.50 -13.91
CA GLY A 341 8.04 -12.81 -13.98
C GLY A 341 7.03 -13.40 -12.99
N THR A 342 7.13 -14.70 -12.69
CA THR A 342 6.16 -15.42 -11.85
C THR A 342 6.82 -16.34 -10.82
N LEU A 343 6.08 -16.68 -9.76
CA LEU A 343 6.51 -17.67 -8.78
C LEU A 343 6.78 -19.03 -9.44
N SER A 344 5.97 -19.44 -10.41
CA SER A 344 6.20 -20.71 -11.12
C SER A 344 7.55 -20.72 -11.84
N GLU A 345 8.00 -19.60 -12.40
CA GLU A 345 9.33 -19.49 -13.03
C GLU A 345 10.46 -19.59 -11.99
N ALA A 346 10.31 -18.92 -10.85
CA ALA A 346 11.27 -19.00 -9.75
C ALA A 346 11.35 -20.44 -9.17
N ASN A 347 10.21 -21.11 -9.03
CA ASN A 347 10.15 -22.53 -8.64
C ASN A 347 10.80 -23.43 -9.70
N ALA A 348 10.52 -23.21 -10.98
CA ALA A 348 11.13 -23.97 -12.07
C ALA A 348 12.66 -23.79 -12.10
N TYR A 349 13.16 -22.61 -11.74
CA TYR A 349 14.59 -22.38 -11.58
C TYR A 349 15.19 -23.20 -10.43
N CYS A 350 14.59 -23.18 -9.24
CA CYS A 350 14.99 -24.08 -8.15
C CYS A 350 15.00 -25.55 -8.59
N ALA A 351 13.93 -25.99 -9.27
CA ALA A 351 13.81 -27.35 -9.74
C ALA A 351 14.88 -27.73 -10.80
N GLY A 352 15.21 -26.79 -11.68
CA GLY A 352 16.25 -26.99 -12.70
C GLY A 352 17.67 -27.03 -12.12
N GLN A 353 17.93 -26.30 -11.04
CA GLN A 353 19.24 -26.28 -10.38
C GLN A 353 19.47 -27.47 -9.45
N LEU A 354 18.43 -27.92 -8.73
CA LEU A 354 18.57 -28.83 -7.59
C LEU A 354 17.76 -30.13 -7.73
N GLY A 355 16.85 -30.20 -8.71
CA GLY A 355 16.00 -31.37 -9.00
C GLY A 355 14.50 -31.09 -8.87
N ALA A 356 13.65 -31.93 -9.46
CA ALA A 356 12.22 -31.65 -9.68
C ALA A 356 11.38 -31.32 -8.43
N ASP A 357 11.79 -31.75 -7.23
CA ASP A 357 11.05 -31.55 -5.97
C ASP A 357 11.39 -30.22 -5.26
N TRP A 358 12.30 -29.42 -5.81
CA TRP A 358 12.74 -28.17 -5.21
C TRP A 358 11.88 -26.99 -5.69
N ARG A 359 11.51 -26.13 -4.75
CA ARG A 359 10.79 -24.88 -4.98
C ARG A 359 11.42 -23.73 -4.21
N VAL A 360 11.03 -22.49 -4.45
CA VAL A 360 11.51 -21.37 -3.62
C VAL A 360 11.06 -21.56 -2.17
N LEU A 361 11.95 -21.23 -1.24
CA LEU A 361 11.66 -21.18 0.19
C LEU A 361 10.67 -20.05 0.49
N ASP A 362 9.60 -20.34 1.23
CA ASP A 362 8.62 -19.33 1.67
C ASP A 362 8.93 -18.85 3.09
N TYR A 363 8.75 -17.55 3.32
CA TYR A 363 8.95 -16.86 4.59
C TYR A 363 8.19 -17.49 5.77
N HIS A 364 7.04 -18.11 5.52
CA HIS A 364 6.21 -18.72 6.56
C HIS A 364 6.56 -20.18 6.86
N GLN A 365 7.51 -20.77 6.14
CA GLN A 365 7.78 -22.21 6.22
C GLN A 365 8.25 -22.65 7.61
N GLY A 366 8.99 -21.81 8.34
CA GLY A 366 9.53 -22.11 9.67
C GLY A 366 8.89 -21.30 10.79
N GLY A 367 7.75 -20.65 10.57
CA GLY A 367 7.30 -19.61 11.48
C GLY A 367 8.02 -18.30 11.19
N VAL A 368 7.21 -17.28 10.95
CA VAL A 368 7.56 -15.89 10.61
C VAL A 368 8.96 -15.50 11.11
N SER A 369 9.80 -14.96 10.21
CA SER A 369 11.11 -14.33 10.45
C SER A 369 12.36 -15.22 10.52
N ALA A 370 12.23 -16.56 10.62
CA ALA A 370 13.38 -17.47 10.53
C ALA A 370 13.01 -18.88 10.08
N VAL A 371 14.02 -19.65 9.69
CA VAL A 371 13.92 -21.07 9.34
C VAL A 371 15.13 -21.85 9.84
N ALA A 372 14.92 -23.12 10.18
CA ALA A 372 15.93 -24.09 10.52
C ALA A 372 15.72 -25.39 9.73
N ALA A 373 16.78 -25.90 9.11
CA ALA A 373 16.76 -27.14 8.31
C ALA A 373 18.05 -27.96 8.55
N PRO A 374 18.08 -29.27 8.20
CA PRO A 374 19.32 -29.98 8.05
C PRO A 374 20.22 -29.26 7.03
N ARG A 375 21.52 -29.27 7.27
CA ARG A 375 22.49 -28.68 6.34
C ARG A 375 22.70 -29.63 5.16
N SER A 376 22.19 -29.28 3.97
CA SER A 376 22.54 -29.98 2.71
C SER A 376 23.75 -29.33 2.03
N ALA A 377 23.91 -28.02 2.18
CA ALA A 377 25.00 -27.23 1.60
C ALA A 377 25.49 -26.12 2.56
N HIS A 378 26.60 -25.46 2.22
CA HIS A 378 27.03 -24.27 2.96
C HIS A 378 26.14 -23.09 2.57
N ALA A 379 25.54 -22.43 3.56
CA ALA A 379 24.81 -21.20 3.30
C ALA A 379 25.76 -20.12 2.74
N PRO A 380 25.33 -19.31 1.77
CA PRO A 380 26.09 -18.14 1.31
C PRO A 380 26.46 -17.23 2.50
N GLU A 381 27.53 -16.44 2.40
CA GLU A 381 27.91 -15.55 3.51
C GLU A 381 26.97 -14.35 3.67
N ASP A 382 26.32 -13.94 2.58
CA ASP A 382 25.41 -12.80 2.49
C ASP A 382 23.94 -13.24 2.53
N ARG A 383 23.05 -12.49 1.87
CA ARG A 383 21.61 -12.70 1.84
C ARG A 383 21.20 -13.64 0.70
N VAL A 384 20.02 -14.23 0.85
CA VAL A 384 19.39 -15.12 -0.13
C VAL A 384 17.96 -14.70 -0.39
N TRP A 385 17.53 -14.77 -1.65
CA TRP A 385 16.15 -14.54 -2.05
C TRP A 385 15.25 -15.60 -1.44
N ILE A 386 14.10 -15.16 -0.92
CA ILE A 386 13.01 -16.02 -0.46
C ILE A 386 11.68 -15.49 -1.01
N ASP A 387 10.66 -16.33 -0.99
CA ASP A 387 9.29 -15.93 -1.29
C ASP A 387 8.55 -15.46 -0.04
N ILE A 388 7.58 -14.57 -0.22
CA ILE A 388 6.60 -14.20 0.82
C ILE A 388 5.21 -14.11 0.21
N LYS A 389 4.46 -15.22 0.29
CA LYS A 389 3.20 -15.41 -0.46
C LYS A 389 2.13 -14.34 -0.28
N ASP A 390 2.03 -13.75 0.90
CA ASP A 390 1.00 -12.79 1.30
C ASP A 390 1.42 -11.32 1.12
N GLN A 391 2.66 -11.07 0.67
CA GLN A 391 3.18 -9.71 0.46
C GLN A 391 3.59 -9.51 -1.00
N PRO A 392 2.66 -9.06 -1.88
CA PRO A 392 2.93 -8.95 -3.31
C PRO A 392 4.02 -7.93 -3.64
N ASN A 393 4.18 -6.89 -2.82
CA ASN A 393 5.25 -5.90 -2.96
C ASN A 393 6.51 -6.25 -2.15
N GLY A 394 6.51 -7.37 -1.42
CA GLY A 394 7.64 -7.90 -0.67
C GLY A 394 8.39 -9.01 -1.40
N THR A 395 8.06 -9.29 -2.66
CA THR A 395 8.70 -10.31 -3.48
C THR A 395 9.02 -9.77 -4.87
N CYS A 396 9.96 -10.41 -5.58
CA CYS A 396 10.41 -9.97 -6.89
C CYS A 396 9.62 -10.53 -8.08
N TRP A 397 8.68 -11.44 -7.82
CA TRP A 397 7.92 -12.14 -8.85
C TRP A 397 6.42 -12.07 -8.57
N ALA A 398 5.61 -12.09 -9.62
CA ALA A 398 4.16 -12.11 -9.48
C ALA A 398 3.65 -13.50 -9.03
N ARG A 399 2.41 -13.54 -8.55
CA ARG A 399 1.69 -14.80 -8.30
C ARG A 399 1.14 -15.32 -9.63
N ASP A 400 1.18 -16.64 -9.83
CA ASP A 400 0.67 -17.30 -11.06
C ASP A 400 -0.83 -17.05 -11.27
N THR A 401 -1.54 -16.77 -10.17
CA THR A 401 -2.89 -16.22 -10.17
C THR A 401 -2.89 -15.07 -9.16
N LEU A 402 -3.24 -13.86 -9.59
CA LEU A 402 -3.63 -12.85 -8.60
C LEU A 402 -4.93 -13.36 -7.97
N PRO A 403 -5.00 -13.55 -6.64
CA PRO A 403 -6.30 -13.67 -5.99
C PRO A 403 -7.13 -12.48 -6.46
N SER A 404 -8.41 -12.70 -6.72
CA SER A 404 -9.31 -11.57 -6.98
C SER A 404 -9.13 -10.54 -5.86
N ALA A 405 -9.27 -9.24 -6.17
CA ALA A 405 -9.06 -8.18 -5.17
C ALA A 405 -9.87 -8.39 -3.87
N ASP A 406 -10.93 -9.19 -3.92
CA ASP A 406 -11.81 -9.55 -2.81
C ASP A 406 -11.27 -10.72 -1.94
N GLU A 407 -10.35 -11.54 -2.44
CA GLU A 407 -9.70 -12.62 -1.67
C GLU A 407 -8.48 -12.14 -0.88
N ALA A 408 -7.78 -11.10 -1.34
CA ALA A 408 -6.62 -10.52 -0.64
C ALA A 408 -7.00 -9.71 0.62
N LEU A 409 -8.29 -9.52 0.89
CA LEU A 409 -8.84 -8.77 2.02
C LEU A 409 -9.50 -9.66 3.08
N LYS A 410 -9.46 -10.98 2.92
CA LYS A 410 -9.85 -11.97 3.93
C LYS A 410 -8.60 -12.54 4.59
#